data_AF-A0A5T9SP92-F1
#
_entry.id   AF-A0A5T9SP92-F1
#
_cell.length_a   1.000
_cell.length_b   1.000
_cell.length_c   1.000
_cell.angle_alpha   90.00
_cell.angle_beta   90.00
_cell.angle_gamma   90.00
#
_symmetry.space_group_name_H-M   'P 1'
#
loop_
_entity.id
_entity.type
_entity.pdbx_description
1 polymer ?
#
loop_
_entity_poly.entity_id
_entity_poly.type
_entity_poly.pdbx_seq_one_letter_code
_entity_poly.pdbx_strand_id
1 'polypeptide(L)'
;NSEIEDILFSDYLDEETGEPIVYEDIYDSDIQDFLLNFHVDVVFYGISNEYLFNFLEKCFNKKFIIIGDDPELNKCPCCSYLTLPERGQYDVCPICQWEDDGRSEDSIETYSTVNHSSLKDYRLLKLGKLSKEDIFYRKG
;
A
#
# COMPACT_ATOMS: atom_id res chain seq x y z
N ASN A 1 10.27 -5.93 -10.13
CA ASN A 1 11.69 -5.71 -10.48
C ASN A 1 11.87 -4.57 -11.48
N SER A 2 10.96 -4.34 -12.44
CA SER A 2 10.99 -3.13 -13.27
C SER A 2 10.60 -1.86 -12.51
N GLU A 3 9.60 -1.91 -11.61
CA GLU A 3 9.16 -0.73 -10.84
C GLU A 3 10.25 -0.14 -9.94
N ILE A 4 11.10 -0.98 -9.35
CA ILE A 4 12.26 -0.50 -8.57
C ILE A 4 13.26 0.16 -9.51
N GLU A 5 13.56 -0.43 -10.67
CA GLU A 5 14.44 0.21 -11.65
C GLU A 5 13.87 1.55 -12.13
N ASP A 6 12.57 1.63 -12.41
CA ASP A 6 11.91 2.87 -12.83
C ASP A 6 11.99 3.96 -11.77
N ILE A 7 11.83 3.60 -10.49
CA ILE A 7 12.04 4.53 -9.36
C ILE A 7 13.52 4.94 -9.32
N LEU A 8 14.44 3.97 -9.29
CA LEU A 8 15.88 4.21 -9.13
C LEU A 8 16.50 5.03 -10.28
N PHE A 9 15.89 5.03 -11.47
CA PHE A 9 16.34 5.79 -12.64
C PHE A 9 15.38 6.93 -13.00
N SER A 10 14.51 7.35 -12.08
CA SER A 10 13.64 8.51 -12.30
C SER A 10 14.45 9.81 -12.28
N ASP A 11 13.95 10.81 -13.02
CA ASP A 11 14.42 12.19 -12.90
C ASP A 11 13.85 12.75 -11.59
N TYR A 12 14.66 12.82 -10.54
CA TYR A 12 14.28 13.47 -9.28
C TYR A 12 14.37 14.98 -9.44
N LEU A 13 13.32 15.70 -9.04
CA LEU A 13 13.27 17.15 -9.14
C LEU A 13 13.41 17.76 -7.74
N ASP A 14 14.18 18.84 -7.65
CA ASP A 14 14.26 19.66 -6.45
C ASP A 14 12.92 20.36 -6.19
N GLU A 15 12.38 20.26 -4.98
CA GLU A 15 11.03 20.76 -4.66
C GLU A 15 10.91 22.29 -4.75
N GLU A 16 12.01 23.03 -4.53
CA GLU A 16 12.00 24.50 -4.53
C GLU A 16 12.17 25.06 -5.94
N THR A 17 13.03 24.45 -6.74
CA THR A 17 13.47 24.95 -8.05
C THR A 17 12.81 24.22 -9.21
N GLY A 18 12.36 22.98 -9.01
CA GLY A 18 11.80 22.10 -10.05
C GLY A 18 12.84 21.56 -11.03
N GLU A 19 14.13 21.80 -10.78
CA GLU A 19 15.23 21.36 -11.64
C GLU A 19 15.64 19.91 -11.30
N PRO A 20 16.18 19.13 -12.25
CA PRO A 20 16.68 17.80 -11.98
C PRO A 20 17.85 17.80 -10.98
N ILE A 21 17.76 16.95 -9.98
CA ILE A 21 18.82 16.67 -9.02
C ILE A 21 19.84 15.76 -9.71
N VAL A 22 21.11 16.14 -9.66
CA VAL A 22 22.21 15.30 -10.14
C VAL A 22 22.65 14.39 -9.00
N TYR A 23 22.63 13.08 -9.22
CA TYR A 23 23.03 12.08 -8.23
C TYR A 23 23.91 11.00 -8.90
N GLU A 24 24.85 10.43 -8.14
CA GLU A 24 25.72 9.35 -8.65
C GLU A 24 25.11 7.96 -8.48
N ASP A 25 24.48 7.73 -7.32
CA ASP A 25 23.79 6.49 -7.00
C ASP A 25 22.64 6.73 -6.01
N ILE A 26 21.95 5.66 -5.66
CA ILE A 26 20.74 5.71 -4.83
C ILE A 26 21.03 6.09 -3.37
N TYR A 27 22.29 6.06 -2.93
CA TYR A 27 22.75 6.43 -1.59
C TYR A 27 23.18 7.88 -1.49
N ASP A 28 23.11 8.64 -2.58
CA ASP A 28 23.41 10.06 -2.61
C ASP A 28 22.45 10.83 -1.69
N SER A 29 23.03 11.64 -0.80
CA SER A 29 22.27 12.41 0.20
C SER A 29 21.25 13.34 -0.43
N ASP A 30 21.51 13.80 -1.65
CA ASP A 30 20.66 14.79 -2.34
C ASP A 30 19.30 14.19 -2.76
N ILE A 31 19.19 12.86 -2.89
CA ILE A 31 17.93 12.16 -3.26
C ILE A 31 17.41 11.22 -2.16
N GLN A 32 18.18 10.99 -1.11
CA GLN A 32 17.82 10.06 -0.03
C GLN A 32 16.52 10.45 0.68
N ASP A 33 16.34 11.74 0.99
CA ASP A 33 15.11 12.22 1.65
C ASP A 33 13.88 11.99 0.76
N PHE A 34 13.98 12.28 -0.54
CA PHE A 34 12.92 11.99 -1.50
C PHE A 34 12.59 10.49 -1.53
N LEU A 35 13.60 9.63 -1.67
CA LEU A 35 13.42 8.19 -1.74
C LEU A 35 12.76 7.64 -0.48
N LEU A 36 13.19 8.11 0.69
CA LEU A 36 12.61 7.73 1.97
C LEU A 36 11.15 8.16 2.06
N ASN A 37 10.85 9.43 1.78
CA ASN A 37 9.48 9.94 1.83
C ASN A 37 8.57 9.20 0.85
N PHE A 38 9.00 8.99 -0.40
CA PHE A 38 8.25 8.22 -1.38
C PHE A 38 7.93 6.80 -0.88
N HIS A 39 8.91 6.10 -0.31
CA HIS A 39 8.65 4.76 0.20
C HIS A 39 7.74 4.75 1.43
N VAL A 40 7.92 5.69 2.36
CA VAL A 40 7.10 5.77 3.57
C VAL A 40 5.66 6.18 3.24
N ASP A 41 5.50 7.22 2.43
CA ASP A 41 4.21 7.88 2.19
C ASP A 41 3.40 7.22 1.06
N VAL A 42 4.07 6.50 0.15
CA VAL A 42 3.40 5.87 -1.00
C VAL A 42 3.52 4.36 -0.95
N VAL A 43 4.74 3.82 -0.91
CA VAL A 43 4.96 2.37 -1.07
C VAL A 43 4.51 1.57 0.17
N PHE A 44 4.79 2.10 1.36
CA PHE A 44 4.53 1.44 2.64
C PHE A 44 3.31 2.01 3.37
N TYR A 45 2.58 2.92 2.72
CA TYR A 45 1.39 3.50 3.31
C TYR A 45 0.38 2.43 3.71
N GLY A 46 0.00 2.42 4.99
CA GLY A 46 -0.97 1.45 5.54
C GLY A 46 -0.41 0.08 5.91
N ILE A 47 0.88 -0.19 5.64
CA ILE A 47 1.53 -1.39 6.17
C ILE A 47 1.55 -1.31 7.70
N SER A 48 1.23 -2.44 8.34
CA SER A 48 1.17 -2.51 9.79
C SER A 48 2.54 -2.49 10.45
N ASN A 49 2.64 -1.81 11.59
CA ASN A 49 3.82 -1.82 12.43
C ASN A 49 4.21 -3.24 12.87
N GLU A 50 3.23 -4.12 13.12
CA GLU A 50 3.49 -5.54 13.40
C GLU A 50 4.21 -6.23 12.24
N TYR A 51 3.74 -6.03 11.01
CA TYR A 51 4.41 -6.58 9.83
C TYR A 51 5.81 -6.01 9.67
N LEU A 52 5.98 -4.69 9.74
CA LEU A 52 7.28 -4.03 9.62
C LEU A 52 8.29 -4.57 10.64
N PHE A 53 7.86 -4.75 11.89
CA PHE A 53 8.71 -5.30 12.94
C PHE A 53 9.20 -6.70 12.58
N ASN A 54 8.27 -7.59 12.20
CA ASN A 54 8.59 -8.97 11.85
C ASN A 54 9.48 -9.05 10.60
N PHE A 55 9.23 -8.19 9.61
CA PHE A 55 10.03 -8.10 8.40
C PHE A 55 11.48 -7.68 8.72
N LEU A 56 11.66 -6.60 9.47
CA LEU A 56 12.99 -6.10 9.85
C LEU A 56 13.75 -7.09 10.74
N GLU A 57 13.08 -7.70 11.72
CA GLU A 57 13.70 -8.71 12.58
C GLU A 57 14.21 -9.91 11.76
N LYS A 58 13.43 -10.36 10.78
CA LYS A 58 13.83 -11.44 9.86
C LYS A 58 14.99 -11.05 8.95
N CYS A 59 15.00 -9.83 8.42
CA CYS A 59 16.05 -9.35 7.51
C CYS A 59 17.40 -9.16 8.20
N PHE A 60 17.42 -8.60 9.40
CA PHE A 60 18.66 -8.21 10.09
C PHE A 60 19.03 -9.12 11.25
N ASN A 61 18.16 -10.08 11.61
CA ASN A 61 18.32 -10.96 12.77
C ASN A 61 18.60 -10.17 14.07
N LYS A 62 17.88 -9.06 14.24
CA LYS A 62 17.99 -8.12 15.36
C LYS A 62 16.60 -7.60 15.73
N LYS A 63 16.40 -7.28 17.01
CA LYS A 63 15.16 -6.65 17.47
C LYS A 63 15.16 -5.16 17.17
N PHE A 64 14.03 -4.67 16.68
CA PHE A 64 13.79 -3.25 16.42
C PHE A 64 12.68 -2.72 17.33
N ILE A 65 12.62 -1.40 17.49
CA ILE A 65 11.47 -0.72 18.08
C ILE A 65 10.92 0.19 16.98
N ILE A 66 9.65 0.05 16.69
CA ILE A 66 8.94 0.94 15.76
C ILE A 66 8.25 2.00 16.59
N ILE A 67 8.45 3.26 16.19
CA ILE A 67 7.92 4.44 16.87
C ILE A 67 6.88 5.06 15.93
N GLY A 68 5.72 5.42 16.48
CA GLY A 68 4.57 5.92 15.72
C GLY A 68 3.41 4.92 15.71
N ASP A 69 2.22 5.41 15.46
CA ASP A 69 1.01 4.60 15.35
C ASP A 69 0.75 4.21 13.89
N ASP A 70 0.01 3.13 13.67
CA ASP A 70 -0.50 2.81 12.33
C ASP A 70 -1.44 3.95 11.86
N PRO A 71 -1.47 4.27 10.55
CA PRO A 71 -2.43 5.24 10.05
C PRO A 71 -3.87 4.76 10.29
N GLU A 72 -4.76 5.70 10.60
CA GLU A 72 -6.19 5.42 10.68
C GLU A 72 -6.73 5.18 9.27
N LEU A 73 -7.04 3.92 8.96
CA LEU A 73 -7.56 3.49 7.67
C LEU A 73 -8.92 2.84 7.81
N ASN A 74 -9.69 2.94 6.74
CA ASN A 74 -11.01 2.35 6.60
C ASN A 74 -10.92 0.93 6.03
N LYS A 75 -11.88 0.11 6.48
CA LYS A 75 -12.04 -1.28 6.07
C LYS A 75 -12.50 -1.37 4.62
N CYS A 76 -11.78 -2.12 3.80
CA CYS A 76 -12.24 -2.48 2.46
C CYS A 76 -13.51 -3.35 2.55
N PRO A 77 -14.62 -3.00 1.83
CA PRO A 77 -15.86 -3.76 1.90
C PRO A 77 -15.73 -5.18 1.33
N CYS A 78 -14.71 -5.45 0.51
CA CYS A 78 -14.48 -6.76 -0.09
C CYS A 78 -13.67 -7.68 0.84
N CYS A 79 -12.45 -7.28 1.20
CA CYS A 79 -11.51 -8.15 1.92
C CYS A 79 -11.40 -7.86 3.42
N SER A 80 -12.05 -6.82 3.94
CA SER A 80 -12.07 -6.47 5.36
C SER A 80 -10.70 -6.10 5.98
N TYR A 81 -9.69 -5.78 5.17
CA TYR A 81 -8.45 -5.17 5.67
C TYR A 81 -8.57 -3.65 5.70
N LEU A 82 -7.82 -3.02 6.60
CA LEU A 82 -7.74 -1.56 6.73
C LEU A 82 -6.76 -1.04 5.67
N THR A 83 -7.29 -0.56 4.55
CA THR A 83 -6.46 -0.15 3.39
C THR A 83 -6.93 1.11 2.69
N LEU A 84 -8.10 1.64 3.05
CA LEU A 84 -8.70 2.77 2.37
C LEU A 84 -8.51 4.03 3.22
N PRO A 85 -7.86 5.09 2.71
CA PRO A 85 -7.75 6.35 3.46
C PRO A 85 -9.15 6.88 3.83
N GLU A 86 -10.07 6.87 2.88
CA GLU A 86 -11.45 7.30 3.05
C GLU A 86 -12.42 6.33 2.35
N ARG A 87 -13.67 6.27 2.81
CA ARG A 87 -14.72 5.47 2.15
C ARG A 87 -15.40 6.25 1.03
N GLY A 88 -15.63 5.57 -0.10
CA GLY A 88 -16.36 6.08 -1.26
C GLY A 88 -15.58 7.05 -2.14
N GLN A 89 -14.25 7.10 -2.00
CA GLN A 89 -13.37 7.97 -2.80
C GLN A 89 -12.71 7.23 -3.98
N TYR A 90 -13.25 6.08 -4.39
CA TYR A 90 -12.77 5.30 -5.54
C TYR A 90 -11.34 4.76 -5.39
N ASP A 91 -10.79 4.73 -4.18
CA ASP A 91 -9.51 4.09 -3.90
C ASP A 91 -9.58 2.58 -4.18
N VAL A 92 -8.50 2.04 -4.76
CA VAL A 92 -8.37 0.61 -5.05
C VAL A 92 -7.66 -0.08 -3.89
N CYS A 93 -8.30 -1.09 -3.31
CA CYS A 93 -7.68 -1.87 -2.23
C CYS A 93 -6.43 -2.61 -2.75
N PRO A 94 -5.22 -2.37 -2.21
CA PRO A 94 -3.98 -2.98 -2.69
C PRO A 94 -3.96 -4.49 -2.50
N ILE A 95 -4.75 -5.03 -1.56
CA ILE A 95 -4.79 -6.48 -1.28
C ILE A 95 -5.67 -7.22 -2.28
N CYS A 96 -6.93 -6.78 -2.42
CA CYS A 96 -7.91 -7.53 -3.20
C CYS A 96 -8.24 -6.91 -4.55
N GLN A 97 -7.76 -5.69 -4.83
CA GLN A 97 -7.97 -4.94 -6.08
C GLN A 97 -9.45 -4.57 -6.31
N TRP A 98 -10.21 -4.44 -5.22
CA TRP A 98 -11.56 -3.88 -5.26
C TRP A 98 -11.50 -2.36 -5.17
N GLU A 99 -12.11 -1.65 -6.14
CA GLU A 99 -12.30 -0.20 -6.14
C GLU A 99 -13.48 0.19 -5.25
N ASP A 100 -13.27 1.10 -4.31
CA ASP A 100 -14.30 1.52 -3.35
C ASP A 100 -15.29 2.51 -3.96
N ASP A 101 -16.34 1.95 -4.57
CA ASP A 101 -17.49 2.68 -5.11
C ASP A 101 -18.53 3.10 -4.03
N GLY A 102 -18.14 3.13 -2.76
CA GLY A 102 -18.96 3.60 -1.63
C GLY A 102 -19.99 2.61 -1.11
N ARG A 103 -20.02 1.38 -1.64
CA ARG A 103 -20.95 0.34 -1.17
C ARG A 103 -20.66 -0.13 0.25
N SER A 104 -21.69 -0.60 0.94
CA SER A 104 -21.52 -1.32 2.20
C SER A 104 -21.03 -2.76 1.97
N GLU A 105 -20.42 -3.38 2.99
CA GLU A 105 -20.05 -4.79 2.95
C GLU A 105 -21.27 -5.74 2.93
N ASP A 106 -22.43 -5.25 3.34
CA ASP A 106 -23.72 -5.95 3.33
C ASP A 106 -24.37 -6.00 1.95
N SER A 107 -23.89 -5.18 1.00
CA SER A 107 -24.36 -5.15 -0.39
C SER A 107 -23.79 -6.32 -1.21
N ILE A 108 -23.83 -7.53 -0.64
CA ILE A 108 -23.01 -8.67 -1.08
C ILE A 108 -23.37 -9.19 -2.47
N GLU A 109 -24.65 -9.20 -2.82
CA GLU A 109 -25.19 -9.65 -4.11
C GLU A 109 -25.31 -8.49 -5.13
N THR A 110 -25.14 -7.24 -4.68
CA THR A 110 -25.35 -6.08 -5.56
C THR A 110 -24.18 -5.94 -6.53
N TYR A 111 -24.48 -5.88 -7.83
CA TYR A 111 -23.46 -5.78 -8.86
C TYR A 111 -22.75 -4.42 -8.81
N SER A 112 -21.42 -4.44 -8.84
CA SER A 112 -20.57 -3.27 -9.09
C SER A 112 -20.27 -3.14 -10.55
N THR A 113 -20.62 -2.00 -11.13
CA THR A 113 -20.25 -1.67 -12.49
C THR A 113 -18.75 -1.50 -12.64
N VAL A 114 -18.09 -0.80 -11.72
CA VAL A 114 -16.64 -0.51 -11.79
C VAL A 114 -15.79 -1.75 -11.48
N ASN A 115 -16.21 -2.60 -10.54
CA ASN A 115 -15.52 -3.86 -10.26
C ASN A 115 -15.98 -5.03 -11.14
N HIS A 116 -16.95 -4.79 -12.03
CA HIS A 116 -17.57 -5.77 -12.90
C HIS A 116 -18.03 -7.06 -12.20
N SER A 117 -18.44 -6.98 -10.93
CA SER A 117 -18.78 -8.14 -10.10
C SER A 117 -19.62 -7.78 -8.88
N SER A 118 -20.24 -8.77 -8.25
CA SER A 118 -20.78 -8.65 -6.89
C SER A 118 -19.65 -8.88 -5.87
N LEU A 119 -19.80 -8.42 -4.62
CA LEU A 119 -18.81 -8.74 -3.58
C LEU A 119 -18.73 -10.26 -3.37
N LYS A 120 -19.86 -10.97 -3.44
CA LYS A 120 -19.91 -12.42 -3.33
C LYS A 120 -19.02 -13.12 -4.35
N ASP A 121 -19.25 -12.84 -5.63
CA ASP A 121 -18.57 -13.52 -6.73
C ASP A 121 -17.09 -13.11 -6.79
N TYR A 122 -16.81 -11.83 -6.57
CA TYR A 122 -15.44 -11.32 -6.54
C TYR A 122 -14.63 -11.97 -5.41
N ARG A 123 -15.21 -12.10 -4.21
CA ARG A 123 -14.54 -12.76 -3.09
C ARG A 123 -14.18 -14.20 -3.41
N LEU A 124 -15.08 -14.96 -4.04
CA LEU A 124 -14.81 -16.34 -4.46
C LEU A 124 -13.67 -16.43 -5.47
N LEU A 125 -13.60 -15.49 -6.42
CA LEU A 125 -12.58 -15.47 -7.47
C LEU A 125 -11.19 -15.03 -6.97
N LYS A 126 -11.15 -14.07 -6.04
CA LYS A 126 -9.94 -13.36 -5.66
C LYS A 126 -9.40 -13.76 -4.29
N LEU A 127 -10.24 -13.87 -3.26
CA LEU A 127 -9.75 -14.12 -1.90
C LEU A 127 -9.20 -15.53 -1.72
N GLY A 128 -9.71 -16.53 -2.45
CA GLY A 128 -9.18 -17.89 -2.41
C GLY A 128 -7.74 -18.01 -2.95
N LYS A 129 -7.23 -16.99 -3.63
CA LYS A 129 -5.89 -16.95 -4.22
C LYS A 129 -4.89 -16.11 -3.42
N LEU A 130 -5.34 -15.39 -2.39
CA LEU A 130 -4.46 -14.55 -1.59
C LEU A 130 -3.63 -15.44 -0.66
N SER A 131 -2.30 -15.37 -0.79
CA SER A 131 -1.40 -15.92 0.23
C SER A 131 -1.48 -15.05 1.48
N LYS A 132 -1.58 -15.67 2.65
CA LYS A 132 -1.52 -14.95 3.93
C LYS A 132 -0.14 -14.36 4.19
N GLU A 133 0.91 -14.93 3.59
CA GLU A 133 2.29 -14.47 3.75
C GLU A 133 2.54 -13.13 3.04
N ASP A 134 1.68 -12.77 2.07
CA ASP A 134 1.79 -11.56 1.26
C ASP A 134 0.85 -10.43 1.74
N ILE A 135 0.28 -10.54 2.94
CA ILE A 135 -0.63 -9.53 3.49
C ILE A 135 0.04 -8.77 4.62
N PHE A 136 0.29 -7.48 4.37
CA PHE A 136 1.09 -6.62 5.23
C PHE A 136 0.26 -5.65 6.07
N TYR A 137 -1.05 -5.62 5.83
CA TYR A 137 -2.02 -4.68 6.39
C TYR A 137 -2.79 -5.29 7.55
N ARG A 138 -3.27 -4.46 8.47
CA ARG A 138 -4.12 -4.90 9.57
C ARG A 138 -5.50 -5.33 9.08
N LYS A 139 -6.02 -6.39 9.68
CA LYS A 139 -7.42 -6.78 9.52
C LYS A 139 -8.29 -5.87 10.39
N GLY A 140 -9.37 -5.34 9.81
CA GLY A 140 -10.38 -4.55 10.51
C GLY A 140 -11.54 -5.37 11.04
#